data_AF-A0A454CXP3-F1
#
_entry.id   AF-A0A454CXP3-F1
#
_cell.length_a   1.000
_cell.length_b   1.000
_cell.length_c   1.000
_cell.angle_alpha   90.00
_cell.angle_beta   90.00
_cell.angle_gamma   90.00
#
_symmetry.space_group_name_H-M   'P 1'
#
loop_
_entity.id
_entity.type
_entity.pdbx_description
1 polymer ?
#
loop_
_entity_poly.entity_id
_entity_poly.type
_entity_poly.pdbx_seq_one_letter_code
_entity_poly.pdbx_strand_id
1 'polypeptide(L)'
;MLLIFSSTLLLANIVLLKETRALTQSYSAQQNQATWFLFHLSKELSELVGEARRLNESVMNIDGAELQYELAWSRFDLLINNKEADSFLSREEVRVYFVSLFDKFQQLEPILVEAKTGSSVAANQFYRATQNLYMEMIDYVTQNFRVASPLYQQQQVRAYNLLQAQYILLGIFVLTVALLTYFYKQESKFHKQLALSDPLTNLANRSALFLDLHRKEETKTPFSLLLLDLNGFKNINDTLGHQAGDIALIEIAKRLNDMALDDFTVYRMGGDEFAVIINTTDENKITEATHHVHVVFEKPILASDQAGALSTSLGAASYPQDADNIDFLINLADKRMYKMKFQR
;
A
#
# COMPACT_ATOMS: atom_id res chain seq x y z
N MET A 1 12.79 -4.00 -12.52
CA MET A 1 12.81 -2.53 -12.49
C MET A 1 11.78 -1.96 -11.51
N LEU A 2 10.47 -2.14 -11.70
CA LEU A 2 9.42 -1.59 -10.81
C LEU A 2 9.50 -2.04 -9.33
N LEU A 3 9.85 -3.30 -9.06
CA LEU A 3 10.04 -3.79 -7.68
C LEU A 3 11.21 -3.14 -6.94
N ILE A 4 12.30 -2.85 -7.67
CA ILE A 4 13.47 -2.17 -7.11
C ILE A 4 13.09 -0.72 -6.80
N PHE A 5 12.38 -0.06 -7.72
CA PHE A 5 11.91 1.29 -7.54
C PHE A 5 10.95 1.44 -6.34
N SER A 6 9.98 0.54 -6.19
CA SER A 6 9.05 0.57 -5.04
C SER A 6 9.75 0.33 -3.70
N SER A 7 10.74 -0.57 -3.68
CA SER A 7 11.56 -0.84 -2.48
C SER A 7 12.39 0.40 -2.07
N THR A 8 12.98 1.09 -3.04
CA THR A 8 13.73 2.34 -2.79
C THR A 8 12.82 3.45 -2.24
N LEU A 9 11.61 3.60 -2.79
CA LEU A 9 10.62 4.58 -2.29
C LEU A 9 10.21 4.30 -0.85
N LEU A 10 9.99 3.04 -0.50
CA LEU A 10 9.66 2.63 0.86
C LEU A 10 10.79 2.97 1.83
N LEU A 11 12.04 2.65 1.46
CA LEU A 11 13.21 2.95 2.28
C LEU A 11 13.38 4.45 2.50
N ALA A 12 13.22 5.25 1.44
CA ALA A 12 13.26 6.71 1.52
C ALA A 12 12.18 7.27 2.47
N ASN A 13 10.96 6.71 2.40
CA ASN A 13 9.86 7.11 3.30
C ASN A 13 10.17 6.81 4.77
N ILE A 14 10.77 5.66 5.07
CA ILE A 14 11.17 5.26 6.43
C ILE A 14 12.25 6.21 6.98
N VAL A 15 13.25 6.56 6.18
CA VAL A 15 14.32 7.49 6.59
C VAL A 15 13.73 8.87 6.91
N LEU A 16 12.88 9.40 6.03
CA LEU A 16 12.21 10.69 6.23
C LEU A 16 11.34 10.70 7.49
N LEU A 17 10.63 9.60 7.78
CA LEU A 17 9.81 9.48 8.99
C LEU A 17 10.66 9.48 10.26
N LYS A 18 11.84 8.85 10.23
CA LYS A 18 12.78 8.85 11.35
C LYS A 18 13.32 10.27 11.61
N GLU A 19 13.73 10.98 10.57
CA GLU A 19 14.20 12.36 10.68
C GLU A 19 13.12 13.31 11.20
N THR A 20 11.90 13.20 10.66
CA THR A 20 10.77 14.03 11.09
C THR A 20 10.45 13.82 12.58
N ARG A 21 10.40 12.56 13.05
CA ARG A 21 10.17 12.26 14.48
C ARG A 21 11.27 12.80 15.38
N ALA A 22 12.53 12.63 14.98
CA ALA A 22 13.67 13.14 15.76
C ALA A 22 13.64 14.66 15.89
N LEU A 23 13.28 15.36 14.81
CA LEU A 23 13.13 16.82 14.80
C LEU A 23 12.00 17.28 15.73
N THR A 24 10.84 16.62 15.67
CA THR A 24 9.69 16.99 16.52
C THR A 24 9.93 16.71 18.01
N GLN A 25 10.54 15.58 18.36
CA GLN A 25 10.78 15.19 19.75
C GLN A 25 11.84 16.05 20.45
N SER A 26 12.98 16.28 19.79
CA SER A 26 14.07 17.10 20.35
C SER A 26 13.61 18.54 20.62
N TYR A 27 12.81 19.11 19.70
CA TYR A 27 12.32 20.48 19.79
C TYR A 27 11.23 20.65 20.86
N SER A 28 10.25 19.72 20.93
CA SER A 28 9.22 19.78 21.98
C SER A 28 9.81 19.68 23.38
N ALA A 29 10.86 18.86 23.56
CA ALA A 29 11.53 18.73 24.86
C ALA A 29 12.27 20.01 25.27
N GLN A 30 13.08 20.60 24.37
CA GLN A 30 13.79 21.85 24.63
C GLN A 30 12.84 23.02 24.92
N GLN A 31 11.74 23.13 24.18
CA GLN A 31 10.77 24.21 24.36
C GLN A 31 9.98 24.08 25.66
N ASN A 32 9.60 22.86 26.05
CA ASN A 32 8.91 22.60 27.32
C ASN A 32 9.81 22.92 28.52
N GLN A 33 11.08 22.55 28.45
CA GLN A 33 12.07 22.87 29.49
C GLN A 33 12.29 24.38 29.62
N ALA A 34 12.58 25.09 28.52
CA ALA A 34 12.75 26.54 28.54
C ALA A 34 11.49 27.26 29.08
N THR A 35 10.30 26.81 28.67
CA THR A 35 9.03 27.38 29.16
C THR A 35 8.89 27.19 30.66
N TRP A 36 9.23 26.01 31.20
CA TRP A 36 9.14 25.73 32.64
C TRP A 36 10.06 26.66 33.44
N PHE A 37 11.35 26.72 33.09
CA PHE A 37 12.32 27.56 33.80
C PHE A 37 11.98 29.05 33.71
N LEU A 38 11.66 29.56 32.51
CA LEU A 38 11.34 30.97 32.30
C LEU A 38 10.02 31.36 32.97
N PHE A 39 9.03 30.47 33.00
CA PHE A 39 7.77 30.70 33.71
C PHE A 39 8.00 30.83 35.21
N HIS A 40 8.75 29.90 35.81
CA HIS A 40 9.04 29.94 37.24
C HIS A 40 9.87 31.18 37.62
N LEU A 41 10.92 31.50 36.86
CA LEU A 41 11.70 32.72 37.12
C LEU A 41 10.86 33.99 36.98
N SER A 42 10.04 34.07 35.92
CA SER A 42 9.10 35.17 35.70
C SER A 42 8.11 35.33 36.85
N LYS A 43 7.58 34.22 37.35
CA LYS A 43 6.67 34.21 38.50
C LYS A 43 7.35 34.76 39.75
N GLU A 44 8.50 34.21 40.17
CA GLU A 44 9.15 34.67 41.42
C GLU A 44 9.58 36.15 41.32
N LEU A 45 10.07 36.60 40.16
CA LEU A 45 10.42 38.02 39.97
C LEU A 45 9.20 38.94 40.01
N SER A 46 8.07 38.51 39.45
CA SER A 46 6.80 39.26 39.54
C SER A 46 6.32 39.37 41.00
N GLU A 47 6.41 38.28 41.76
CA GLU A 47 6.08 38.27 43.19
C GLU A 47 7.04 39.17 43.98
N LEU A 48 8.34 39.16 43.66
CA LEU A 48 9.34 40.05 44.26
C LEU A 48 9.04 41.53 43.97
N VAL A 49 8.62 41.89 42.75
CA VAL A 49 8.16 43.26 42.44
C VAL A 49 6.97 43.65 43.33
N GLY A 50 6.04 42.71 43.57
CA GLY A 50 4.90 42.91 44.46
C GLY A 50 5.30 43.16 45.92
N GLU A 51 6.24 42.38 46.44
CA GLU A 51 6.76 42.56 47.80
C GLU A 51 7.62 43.83 47.93
N ALA A 52 8.45 44.13 46.94
CA ALA A 52 9.24 45.35 46.90
C ALA A 52 8.35 46.60 46.91
N ARG A 53 7.18 46.54 46.25
CA ARG A 53 6.17 47.60 46.33
C ARG A 53 5.61 47.75 47.75
N ARG A 54 5.25 46.64 48.39
CA ARG A 54 4.75 46.64 49.78
C ARG A 54 5.78 47.18 50.76
N LEU A 55 7.06 46.85 50.56
CA LEU A 55 8.18 47.38 51.32
C LEU A 55 8.34 48.90 51.13
N ASN A 56 8.17 49.40 49.90
CA ASN A 56 8.19 50.84 49.61
C ASN A 56 6.98 51.58 50.22
N GLU A 57 5.81 50.95 50.32
CA GLU A 57 4.62 51.51 50.97
C GLU A 57 4.74 51.51 52.51
N SER A 58 5.38 50.49 53.09
CA SER A 58 5.69 50.41 54.51
C SER A 58 6.97 49.60 54.74
N VAL A 59 7.98 50.24 55.30
CA VAL A 59 9.31 49.62 55.52
C VAL A 59 9.27 48.47 56.54
N MET A 60 8.17 48.33 57.29
CA MET A 60 7.94 47.20 58.20
C MET A 60 7.65 45.86 57.47
N ASN A 61 7.44 45.87 56.15
CA ASN A 61 7.11 44.67 55.36
C ASN A 61 8.35 44.01 54.70
N ILE A 62 9.50 44.05 55.36
CA ILE A 62 10.78 43.56 54.80
C ILE A 62 10.83 42.04 54.61
N ASP A 63 10.21 41.28 55.51
CA ASP A 63 10.27 39.81 55.52
C ASP A 63 9.78 39.19 54.21
N GLY A 64 8.74 39.77 53.60
CA GLY A 64 8.21 39.31 52.32
C GLY A 64 9.18 39.53 51.16
N ALA A 65 9.86 40.68 51.14
CA ALA A 65 10.85 41.00 50.10
C ALA A 65 12.11 40.14 50.24
N GLU A 66 12.56 39.85 51.47
CA GLU A 66 13.69 38.95 51.71
C GLU A 66 13.40 37.52 51.25
N LEU A 67 12.23 36.98 51.62
CA LEU A 67 11.84 35.64 51.20
C LEU A 67 11.76 35.52 49.68
N GLN A 68 11.12 36.48 49.01
CA GLN A 68 11.00 36.45 47.55
C GLN A 68 12.34 36.67 46.85
N TYR A 69 13.26 37.42 47.46
CA TYR A 69 14.62 37.58 46.94
C TYR A 69 15.37 36.24 46.95
N GLU A 70 15.32 35.49 48.06
CA GLU A 70 15.94 34.16 48.16
C GLU A 70 15.31 33.15 47.18
N LEU A 71 13.98 33.18 47.02
CA LEU A 71 13.27 32.32 46.07
C LEU A 71 13.68 32.63 44.62
N ALA A 72 13.72 33.90 44.24
CA ALA A 72 14.17 34.32 42.92
C ALA A 72 15.65 33.97 42.67
N TRP A 73 16.52 34.13 43.67
CA TRP A 73 17.92 33.68 43.61
C TRP A 73 18.03 32.20 43.27
N SER A 74 17.28 31.35 43.98
CA SER A 74 17.27 29.90 43.72
C SER A 74 16.82 29.58 42.30
N ARG A 75 15.88 30.34 41.72
CA ARG A 75 15.46 30.15 40.31
C ARG A 75 16.54 30.55 39.32
N PHE A 76 17.28 31.63 39.56
CA PHE A 76 18.42 31.99 38.72
C PHE A 76 19.52 30.95 38.78
N ASP A 77 19.84 30.44 39.97
CA ASP A 77 20.84 29.39 40.14
C ASP A 77 20.42 28.10 39.41
N LEU A 78 19.17 27.67 39.60
CA LEU A 78 18.60 26.53 38.86
C LEU A 78 18.59 26.76 37.34
N LEU A 79 18.34 27.99 36.88
CA LEU A 79 18.37 28.32 35.45
C LEU A 79 19.78 28.15 34.89
N ILE A 80 20.80 28.67 35.57
CA ILE A 80 22.16 28.79 35.03
C ILE A 80 22.97 27.49 35.19
N ASN A 81 22.79 26.79 36.32
CA ASN A 81 23.66 25.69 36.74
C ASN A 81 23.03 24.29 36.57
N ASN A 82 21.72 24.19 36.28
CA ASN A 82 21.08 22.89 36.06
C ASN A 82 21.40 22.32 34.66
N LYS A 83 21.84 21.06 34.61
CA LYS A 83 22.07 20.32 33.35
C LYS A 83 20.83 20.23 32.47
N GLU A 84 19.64 20.24 33.06
CA GLU A 84 18.37 20.25 32.31
C GLU A 84 18.13 21.58 31.59
N ALA A 85 18.75 22.67 32.07
CA ALA A 85 18.70 23.98 31.45
C ALA A 85 19.75 24.16 30.34
N ASP A 86 20.80 23.33 30.30
CA ASP A 86 21.84 23.39 29.27
C ASP A 86 21.30 23.20 27.85
N SER A 87 20.18 22.46 27.71
CA SER A 87 19.56 22.20 26.41
C SER A 87 19.04 23.47 25.74
N PHE A 88 18.63 24.49 26.52
CA PHE A 88 18.16 25.79 26.02
C PHE A 88 19.20 26.90 26.21
N LEU A 89 20.06 26.81 27.22
CA LEU A 89 21.24 27.68 27.42
C LEU A 89 22.43 27.30 26.53
N SER A 90 22.27 26.34 25.61
CA SER A 90 23.32 25.93 24.68
C SER A 90 23.67 27.03 23.68
N ARG A 91 22.78 28.02 23.49
CA ARG A 91 23.05 29.20 22.67
C ARG A 91 23.84 30.20 23.49
N GLU A 92 25.02 30.53 23.02
CA GLU A 92 25.95 31.46 23.68
C GLU A 92 25.27 32.79 24.03
N GLU A 93 24.49 33.36 23.11
CA GLU A 93 23.74 34.60 23.30
C GLU A 93 22.71 34.55 24.45
N VAL A 94 22.01 33.42 24.61
CA VAL A 94 21.00 33.24 25.66
C VAL A 94 21.66 33.08 27.02
N ARG A 95 22.74 32.30 27.08
CA ARG A 95 23.52 32.12 28.31
C ARG A 95 24.12 33.43 28.79
N VAL A 96 24.76 34.18 27.89
CA VAL A 96 25.34 35.49 28.21
C VAL A 96 24.30 36.44 28.78
N TYR A 97 23.09 36.48 28.19
CA TYR A 97 22.01 37.31 28.70
C TYR A 97 21.59 36.95 30.13
N PHE A 98 21.28 35.68 30.40
CA PHE A 98 20.79 35.28 31.72
C PHE A 98 21.85 35.34 32.82
N VAL A 99 23.13 35.12 32.48
CA VAL A 99 24.24 35.37 33.40
C VAL A 99 24.31 36.87 33.73
N SER A 100 24.27 37.75 32.74
CA SER A 100 24.26 39.19 32.97
C SER A 100 23.03 39.68 33.75
N LEU A 101 21.86 39.09 33.51
CA LEU A 101 20.64 39.38 34.25
C LEU A 101 20.77 38.95 35.72
N PHE A 102 21.41 37.81 35.99
CA PHE A 102 21.67 37.37 37.34
C PHE A 102 22.68 38.28 38.05
N ASP A 103 23.75 38.72 37.38
CA ASP A 103 24.69 39.69 37.96
C ASP A 103 23.98 41.00 38.37
N LYS A 104 23.04 41.48 37.55
CA LYS A 104 22.19 42.64 37.88
C LYS A 104 21.26 42.37 39.06
N PHE A 105 20.72 41.16 39.17
CA PHE A 105 19.88 40.73 40.29
C PHE A 105 20.67 40.68 41.61
N GLN A 106 21.91 40.22 41.58
CA GLN A 106 22.81 40.19 42.75
C GLN A 106 23.10 41.61 43.28
N GLN A 107 23.18 42.61 42.39
CA GLN A 107 23.37 44.01 42.78
C GLN A 107 22.17 44.62 43.54
N LEU A 108 21.04 43.92 43.64
CA LEU A 108 19.90 44.34 44.47
C LEU A 108 20.13 44.05 45.96
N GLU A 109 20.99 43.10 46.32
CA GLU A 109 21.21 42.66 47.71
C GLU A 109 21.66 43.81 48.63
N PRO A 110 22.65 44.64 48.27
CA PRO A 110 23.06 45.77 49.12
C PRO A 110 21.92 46.77 49.36
N ILE A 111 21.06 46.98 48.35
CA ILE A 111 19.92 47.91 48.41
C ILE A 111 18.84 47.35 49.34
N LEU A 112 18.60 46.03 49.29
CA LEU A 112 17.67 45.33 50.18
C LEU A 112 18.14 45.37 51.64
N VAL A 113 19.43 45.13 51.87
CA VAL A 113 20.04 45.21 53.20
C VAL A 113 19.94 46.63 53.78
N GLU A 114 20.13 47.66 52.96
CA GLU A 114 19.92 49.05 53.40
C GLU A 114 18.44 49.33 53.71
N ALA A 115 17.51 48.83 52.89
CA ALA A 115 16.08 48.97 53.14
C ALA A 115 15.65 48.31 54.48
N LYS A 116 16.29 47.20 54.87
CA LYS A 116 16.08 46.54 56.17
C LYS A 116 16.37 47.45 57.37
N THR A 117 17.21 48.46 57.22
CA THR A 117 17.51 49.44 58.30
C THR A 117 16.36 50.43 58.57
N GLY A 118 15.27 50.37 57.81
CA GLY A 118 14.17 51.33 57.89
C GLY A 118 14.24 52.46 56.85
N SER A 119 15.21 52.42 55.93
CA SER A 119 15.41 53.46 54.91
C SER A 119 14.33 53.41 53.83
N SER A 120 13.39 54.37 53.86
CA SER A 120 12.37 54.53 52.81
C SER A 120 12.97 54.86 51.44
N VAL A 121 14.14 55.50 51.39
CA VAL A 121 14.86 55.80 50.14
C VAL A 121 15.38 54.50 49.52
N ALA A 122 16.02 53.65 50.32
CA ALA A 122 16.50 52.35 49.87
C ALA A 122 15.34 51.42 49.46
N ALA A 123 14.23 51.42 50.20
CA ALA A 123 13.02 50.67 49.83
C ALA A 123 12.46 51.10 48.46
N ASN A 124 12.42 52.41 48.17
CA ASN A 124 12.00 52.92 46.86
C ASN A 124 12.98 52.52 45.75
N GLN A 125 14.28 52.60 46.02
CA GLN A 125 15.32 52.22 45.07
C GLN A 125 15.25 50.72 44.76
N PHE A 126 15.05 49.87 45.77
CA PHE A 126 14.88 48.43 45.60
C PHE A 126 13.65 48.10 44.74
N TYR A 127 12.50 48.74 45.02
CA TYR A 127 11.30 48.59 44.21
C TYR A 127 11.53 48.95 42.74
N ARG A 128 12.11 50.12 42.45
CA ARG A 128 12.38 50.55 41.07
C ARG A 128 13.38 49.64 40.36
N ALA A 129 14.44 49.24 41.04
CA ALA A 129 15.47 48.38 40.47
C ALA A 129 14.92 46.99 40.15
N THR A 130 14.12 46.41 41.05
CA THR A 130 13.44 45.12 40.84
C THR A 130 12.43 45.21 39.68
N GLN A 131 11.64 46.29 39.62
CA GLN A 131 10.68 46.52 38.54
C GLN A 131 11.39 46.62 37.19
N ASN A 132 12.51 47.35 37.11
CA ASN A 132 13.29 47.47 35.88
C ASN A 132 13.87 46.13 35.43
N LEU A 133 14.46 45.36 36.37
CA LEU A 133 15.00 44.04 36.09
C LEU A 133 13.92 43.08 35.55
N TYR A 134 12.76 43.05 36.19
CA TYR A 134 11.64 42.24 35.76
C TYR A 134 11.15 42.62 34.35
N MET A 135 11.00 43.92 34.07
CA MET A 135 10.59 44.40 32.75
C MET A 135 11.62 44.08 31.66
N GLU A 136 12.91 44.22 31.96
CA GLU A 136 14.00 43.84 31.05
C GLU A 136 13.94 42.34 30.69
N MET A 137 13.74 41.48 31.71
CA MET A 137 13.59 40.05 31.50
C MET A 137 12.34 39.71 30.67
N ILE A 138 11.19 40.29 31.00
CA ILE A 138 9.94 40.02 30.29
C ILE A 138 10.04 40.45 28.82
N ASP A 139 10.67 41.59 28.53
CA ASP A 139 10.86 42.04 27.15
C ASP A 139 11.75 41.05 26.37
N TYR A 140 12.88 40.64 26.94
CA TYR A 140 13.76 39.65 26.33
C TYR A 140 13.06 38.30 26.11
N VAL A 141 12.36 37.78 27.12
CA VAL A 141 11.62 36.52 27.03
C VAL A 141 10.50 36.62 25.99
N THR A 142 9.82 37.76 25.91
CA THR A 142 8.74 38.00 24.94
C THR A 142 9.27 38.03 23.50
N GLN A 143 10.41 38.67 23.27
CA GLN A 143 11.02 38.77 21.94
C GLN A 143 11.65 37.44 21.48
N ASN A 144 12.26 36.69 22.40
CA ASN A 144 13.09 35.53 22.04
C ASN A 144 12.41 34.16 22.25
N PHE A 145 11.40 34.06 23.13
CA PHE A 145 10.84 32.77 23.58
C PHE A 145 9.32 32.62 23.47
N ARG A 146 8.54 33.67 23.15
CA ARG A 146 7.11 33.48 22.85
C ARG A 146 6.90 32.75 21.51
N VAL A 147 5.76 32.08 21.42
CA VAL A 147 5.23 31.23 20.32
C VAL A 147 5.32 31.83 18.89
N ALA A 148 5.72 33.10 18.74
CA ALA A 148 5.90 33.81 17.47
C ALA A 148 7.37 34.06 17.08
N SER A 149 8.36 33.38 17.69
CA SER A 149 9.75 33.46 17.20
C SER A 149 9.82 33.05 15.72
N PRO A 150 10.49 33.82 14.83
CA PRO A 150 10.65 33.48 13.40
C PRO A 150 11.21 32.06 13.18
N LEU A 151 11.97 31.56 14.15
CA LEU A 151 12.53 30.21 14.15
C LEU A 151 11.44 29.13 14.25
N TYR A 152 10.38 29.36 15.04
CA TYR A 152 9.23 28.45 15.14
C TYR A 152 8.52 28.33 13.80
N GLN A 153 8.31 29.46 13.12
CA GLN A 153 7.69 29.49 11.80
C GLN A 153 8.56 28.77 10.76
N GLN A 154 9.87 29.02 10.74
CA GLN A 154 10.78 28.39 9.78
C GLN A 154 10.88 26.86 9.98
N GLN A 155 10.87 26.40 11.23
CA GLN A 155 10.94 24.96 11.53
C GLN A 155 9.60 24.26 11.29
N GLN A 156 8.46 24.89 11.57
CA GLN A 156 7.15 24.37 11.18
C GLN A 156 7.04 24.20 9.66
N VAL A 157 7.57 25.17 8.89
CA VAL A 157 7.62 25.06 7.42
C VAL A 157 8.49 23.88 7.00
N ARG A 158 9.65 23.65 7.63
CA ARG A 158 10.49 22.46 7.34
C ARG A 158 9.77 21.15 7.65
N ALA A 159 9.14 21.04 8.82
CA ALA A 159 8.37 19.85 9.20
C ALA A 159 7.20 19.59 8.25
N TYR A 160 6.49 20.64 7.84
CA TYR A 160 5.44 20.56 6.84
C TYR A 160 5.97 20.08 5.48
N ASN A 161 7.11 20.62 5.03
CA ASN A 161 7.74 20.21 3.76
C ASN A 161 8.17 18.73 3.78
N LEU A 162 8.74 18.26 4.89
CA LEU A 162 9.09 16.84 5.06
C LEU A 162 7.86 15.95 5.03
N LEU A 163 6.78 16.37 5.70
CA LEU A 163 5.51 15.64 5.69
C LEU A 163 4.88 15.59 4.30
N GLN A 164 4.90 16.70 3.55
CA GLN A 164 4.44 16.74 2.16
C GLN A 164 5.26 15.81 1.27
N ALA A 165 6.60 15.84 1.38
CA ALA A 165 7.47 14.90 0.66
C ALA A 165 7.13 13.44 1.00
N GLN A 166 6.82 13.14 2.27
CA GLN A 166 6.41 11.81 2.69
C GLN A 166 5.11 11.36 2.03
N TYR A 167 4.09 12.22 1.95
CA TYR A 167 2.84 11.91 1.28
C TYR A 167 3.01 11.71 -0.22
N ILE A 168 3.84 12.53 -0.87
CA ILE A 168 4.15 12.39 -2.30
C ILE A 168 4.83 11.04 -2.57
N LEU A 169 5.86 10.69 -1.78
CA LEU A 169 6.55 9.41 -1.91
C LEU A 169 5.60 8.22 -1.68
N LEU A 170 4.70 8.31 -0.70
CA LEU A 170 3.71 7.28 -0.43
C LEU A 170 2.71 7.14 -1.60
N GLY A 171 2.25 8.26 -2.16
CA GLY A 171 1.37 8.26 -3.33
C GLY A 171 2.02 7.60 -4.55
N ILE A 172 3.29 7.92 -4.83
CA ILE A 172 4.06 7.28 -5.91
C ILE A 172 4.23 5.78 -5.63
N PHE A 173 4.53 5.40 -4.39
CA PHE A 173 4.66 3.99 -4.00
C PHE A 173 3.35 3.22 -4.28
N VAL A 174 2.20 3.71 -3.80
CA VAL A 174 0.90 3.08 -4.03
C VAL A 174 0.60 2.94 -5.53
N LEU A 175 0.86 3.99 -6.32
CA LEU A 175 0.66 3.96 -7.77
C LEU A 175 1.53 2.88 -8.43
N THR A 176 2.80 2.77 -8.05
CA THR A 176 3.71 1.76 -8.63
C THR A 176 3.28 0.33 -8.31
N VAL A 177 2.79 0.07 -7.10
CA VAL A 177 2.26 -1.24 -6.70
C VAL A 177 0.97 -1.58 -7.46
N ALA A 178 0.09 -0.60 -7.64
CA ALA A 178 -1.14 -0.77 -8.42
C ALA A 178 -0.83 -1.12 -9.88
N LEU A 179 0.11 -0.41 -10.51
CA LEU A 179 0.56 -0.71 -11.87
C LEU A 179 1.20 -2.10 -11.99
N LEU A 180 2.06 -2.47 -11.04
CA LEU A 180 2.68 -3.81 -11.03
C LEU A 180 1.62 -4.93 -10.94
N THR A 181 0.62 -4.75 -10.09
CA THR A 181 -0.49 -5.70 -9.93
C THR A 181 -1.31 -5.80 -11.21
N TYR A 182 -1.58 -4.67 -11.86
CA TYR A 182 -2.30 -4.62 -13.13
C TYR A 182 -1.57 -5.40 -14.24
N PHE A 183 -0.27 -5.12 -14.44
CA PHE A 183 0.53 -5.81 -15.46
C PHE A 183 0.62 -7.31 -15.19
N TYR A 184 0.88 -7.71 -13.95
CA TYR A 184 0.93 -9.13 -13.58
C TYR A 184 -0.39 -9.86 -13.88
N LYS A 185 -1.52 -9.21 -13.59
CA LYS A 185 -2.85 -9.78 -13.89
C LYS A 185 -3.09 -9.90 -15.40
N GLN A 186 -2.65 -8.93 -16.19
CA GLN A 186 -2.80 -8.96 -17.65
C GLN A 186 -1.94 -10.05 -18.28
N GLU A 187 -0.68 -10.17 -17.87
CA GLU A 187 0.25 -11.21 -18.30
C GLU A 187 -0.26 -12.60 -17.90
N SER A 188 -0.78 -12.77 -16.67
CA SER A 188 -1.40 -14.01 -16.22
C SER A 188 -2.60 -14.42 -17.08
N LYS A 189 -3.45 -13.46 -17.50
CA LYS A 189 -4.57 -13.76 -18.41
C LYS A 189 -4.09 -14.23 -19.78
N PHE A 190 -3.08 -13.57 -20.34
CA PHE A 190 -2.51 -13.92 -21.63
C PHE A 190 -1.91 -15.34 -21.61
N HIS A 191 -1.12 -15.67 -20.58
CA HIS A 191 -0.58 -17.02 -20.42
C HIS A 191 -1.66 -18.07 -20.17
N LYS A 192 -2.73 -17.74 -19.44
CA LYS A 192 -3.87 -18.64 -19.28
C LYS A 192 -4.57 -18.93 -20.62
N GLN A 193 -4.74 -17.93 -21.48
CA GLN A 193 -5.33 -18.15 -22.80
C GLN A 193 -4.46 -19.06 -23.67
N LEU A 194 -3.15 -18.79 -23.72
CA LEU A 194 -2.19 -19.65 -24.42
C LEU A 194 -2.15 -21.09 -23.88
N ALA A 195 -2.30 -21.27 -22.56
CA ALA A 195 -2.30 -22.60 -21.94
C ALA A 195 -3.60 -23.39 -22.17
N LEU A 196 -4.68 -22.73 -22.62
CA LEU A 196 -6.01 -23.31 -22.81
C LEU A 196 -6.44 -23.42 -24.27
N SER A 197 -5.63 -22.96 -25.23
CA SER A 197 -5.87 -23.15 -26.66
C SER A 197 -4.89 -24.15 -27.28
N ASP A 198 -5.31 -24.78 -28.37
CA ASP A 198 -4.47 -25.59 -29.23
C ASP A 198 -3.75 -24.69 -30.25
N PRO A 199 -2.41 -24.74 -30.36
CA PRO A 199 -1.66 -23.81 -31.20
C PRO A 199 -1.86 -24.03 -32.71
N LEU A 200 -2.31 -25.21 -33.15
CA LEU A 200 -2.53 -25.50 -34.56
C LEU A 200 -3.92 -25.06 -35.01
N THR A 201 -4.96 -25.41 -34.25
CA THR A 201 -6.36 -25.21 -34.64
C THR A 201 -7.02 -24.01 -33.99
N ASN A 202 -6.39 -23.43 -32.96
CA ASN A 202 -6.92 -22.36 -32.12
C ASN A 202 -8.21 -22.71 -31.35
N LEU A 203 -8.61 -23.98 -31.33
CA LEU A 203 -9.69 -24.47 -30.47
C LEU A 203 -9.25 -24.50 -29.01
N ALA A 204 -10.21 -24.61 -28.09
CA ALA A 204 -9.92 -24.94 -26.71
C ALA A 204 -9.21 -26.30 -26.64
N ASN A 205 -8.14 -26.41 -25.86
CA ASN A 205 -7.35 -27.64 -25.80
C ASN A 205 -7.89 -28.63 -24.75
N ARG A 206 -7.21 -29.76 -24.60
CA ARG A 206 -7.52 -30.76 -23.56
C ARG A 206 -7.63 -30.16 -22.16
N SER A 207 -6.70 -29.29 -21.75
CA SER A 207 -6.74 -28.68 -20.42
C SER A 207 -7.99 -27.83 -20.21
N ALA A 208 -8.44 -27.12 -21.25
CA ALA A 208 -9.70 -26.36 -21.22
C ALA A 208 -10.93 -27.27 -21.10
N LEU A 209 -10.94 -28.40 -21.81
CA LEU A 209 -12.01 -29.40 -21.70
C LEU A 209 -12.16 -29.89 -20.25
N PHE A 210 -11.07 -30.35 -19.62
CA PHE A 210 -11.12 -30.85 -18.25
C PHE A 210 -11.54 -29.77 -17.24
N LEU A 211 -11.10 -28.52 -17.44
CA LEU A 211 -11.53 -27.40 -16.60
C LEU A 211 -13.05 -27.17 -16.69
N ASP A 212 -13.62 -27.24 -17.90
CA ASP A 212 -15.07 -27.08 -18.10
C ASP A 212 -15.87 -28.26 -17.56
N LEU A 213 -15.38 -29.49 -17.73
CA LEU A 213 -16.01 -30.70 -17.19
C LEU A 213 -16.07 -30.67 -15.65
N HIS A 214 -14.95 -30.40 -14.98
CA HIS A 214 -14.93 -30.31 -13.51
C HIS A 214 -15.80 -29.15 -13.00
N ARG A 215 -15.77 -27.99 -13.66
CA ARG A 215 -16.64 -26.87 -13.31
C ARG A 215 -18.12 -27.28 -13.38
N LYS A 216 -18.53 -28.01 -14.41
CA LYS A 216 -19.91 -28.48 -14.59
C LYS A 216 -20.30 -29.56 -13.57
N GLU A 217 -19.38 -30.43 -13.21
CA GLU A 217 -19.55 -31.42 -12.14
C GLU A 217 -19.78 -30.73 -10.79
N GLU A 218 -18.91 -29.76 -10.43
CA GLU A 218 -19.00 -28.95 -9.21
C GLU A 218 -20.33 -28.19 -9.13
N THR A 219 -20.76 -27.56 -10.23
CA THR A 219 -22.04 -26.84 -10.30
C THR A 219 -23.24 -27.75 -10.55
N LYS A 220 -23.04 -29.07 -10.62
CA LYS A 220 -24.07 -30.10 -10.94
C LYS A 220 -24.91 -29.74 -12.17
N THR A 221 -24.29 -29.12 -13.16
CA THR A 221 -24.96 -28.66 -14.38
C THR A 221 -25.04 -29.82 -15.37
N PRO A 222 -26.24 -30.24 -15.82
CA PRO A 222 -26.37 -31.30 -16.82
C PRO A 222 -25.74 -30.91 -18.17
N PHE A 223 -25.10 -31.87 -18.83
CA PHE A 223 -24.49 -31.70 -20.15
C PHE A 223 -24.25 -33.04 -20.83
N SER A 224 -23.95 -33.01 -22.13
CA SER A 224 -23.51 -34.19 -22.90
C SER A 224 -22.10 -33.98 -23.44
N LEU A 225 -21.26 -35.01 -23.34
CA LEU A 225 -19.92 -35.07 -23.88
C LEU A 225 -19.91 -35.96 -25.12
N LEU A 226 -19.44 -35.44 -26.24
CA LEU A 226 -19.16 -36.19 -27.46
C LEU A 226 -17.64 -36.27 -27.62
N LEU A 227 -17.11 -37.48 -27.78
CA LEU A 227 -15.72 -37.73 -28.18
C LEU A 227 -15.69 -38.14 -29.64
N LEU A 228 -14.73 -37.60 -30.38
CA LEU A 228 -14.58 -37.76 -31.82
C LEU A 228 -13.14 -38.18 -32.15
N ASP A 229 -13.02 -39.17 -33.04
CA ASP A 229 -11.75 -39.63 -33.61
C ASP A 229 -11.86 -39.58 -35.15
N LEU A 230 -10.84 -39.03 -35.82
CA LEU A 230 -10.86 -38.89 -37.29
C LEU A 230 -10.41 -40.19 -37.98
N ASN A 231 -11.35 -40.86 -38.63
CA ASN A 231 -11.06 -42.05 -39.42
C ASN A 231 -10.35 -41.66 -40.73
N GLY A 232 -9.22 -42.32 -41.02
CA GLY A 232 -8.44 -42.11 -42.23
C GLY A 232 -7.40 -40.99 -42.14
N PHE A 233 -7.28 -40.31 -40.99
CA PHE A 233 -6.31 -39.23 -40.80
C PHE A 233 -4.85 -39.70 -40.96
N LYS A 234 -4.53 -40.88 -40.43
CA LYS A 234 -3.21 -41.49 -40.62
C LYS A 234 -2.86 -41.69 -42.10
N ASN A 235 -3.82 -42.09 -42.93
CA ASN A 235 -3.58 -42.28 -44.38
C ASN A 235 -3.26 -40.95 -45.07
N ILE A 236 -3.86 -39.84 -44.64
CA ILE A 236 -3.52 -38.50 -45.15
C ILE A 236 -2.07 -38.17 -44.81
N ASN A 237 -1.66 -38.37 -43.56
CA ASN A 237 -0.26 -38.15 -43.14
C ASN A 237 0.71 -39.02 -43.93
N ASP A 238 0.40 -40.30 -44.10
CA ASP A 238 1.27 -41.28 -44.75
C ASP A 238 1.37 -41.05 -46.27
N THR A 239 0.30 -40.54 -46.91
CA THR A 239 0.24 -40.35 -48.38
C THR A 239 0.63 -38.95 -48.82
N LEU A 240 0.21 -37.92 -48.08
CA LEU A 240 0.33 -36.50 -48.45
C LEU A 240 1.28 -35.72 -47.54
N GLY A 241 1.80 -36.35 -46.48
CA GLY A 241 2.71 -35.76 -45.51
C GLY A 241 2.00 -35.02 -44.38
N HIS A 242 2.75 -34.74 -43.31
CA HIS A 242 2.22 -34.11 -42.10
C HIS A 242 1.64 -32.70 -42.31
N GLN A 243 2.17 -31.93 -43.26
CA GLN A 243 1.61 -30.61 -43.59
C GLN A 243 0.18 -30.71 -44.14
N ALA A 244 -0.12 -31.74 -44.93
CA ALA A 244 -1.46 -32.00 -45.40
C ALA A 244 -2.40 -32.42 -44.26
N GLY A 245 -1.89 -33.20 -43.30
CA GLY A 245 -2.60 -33.52 -42.05
C GLY A 245 -2.91 -32.28 -41.21
N ASP A 246 -1.95 -31.37 -41.05
CA ASP A 246 -2.15 -30.12 -40.32
C ASP A 246 -3.24 -29.25 -40.97
N ILE A 247 -3.23 -29.12 -42.30
CA ILE A 247 -4.28 -28.42 -43.06
C ILE A 247 -5.64 -29.09 -42.83
N ALA A 248 -5.69 -30.42 -42.85
CA ALA A 248 -6.92 -31.14 -42.60
C ALA A 248 -7.47 -30.92 -41.19
N LEU A 249 -6.61 -30.88 -40.17
CA LEU A 249 -7.00 -30.59 -38.79
C LEU A 249 -7.51 -29.16 -38.63
N ILE A 250 -6.85 -28.17 -39.25
CA ILE A 250 -7.28 -26.77 -39.23
C ILE A 250 -8.67 -26.63 -39.87
N GLU A 251 -8.88 -27.27 -41.02
CA GLU A 251 -10.16 -27.21 -41.73
C GLU A 251 -11.29 -27.91 -40.96
N ILE A 252 -11.04 -29.10 -40.39
CA ILE A 252 -12.03 -29.78 -39.54
C ILE A 252 -12.36 -28.96 -38.30
N ALA A 253 -11.34 -28.42 -37.62
CA ALA A 253 -11.54 -27.57 -36.46
C ALA A 253 -12.40 -26.36 -36.78
N LYS A 254 -12.10 -25.70 -37.91
CA LYS A 254 -12.89 -24.57 -38.40
C LYS A 254 -14.33 -24.98 -38.67
N ARG A 255 -14.58 -26.07 -39.41
CA ARG A 255 -15.94 -26.53 -39.71
C ARG A 255 -16.73 -26.91 -38.46
N LEU A 256 -16.11 -27.61 -37.51
CA LEU A 256 -16.74 -27.95 -36.23
C LEU A 256 -17.08 -26.67 -35.43
N ASN A 257 -16.18 -25.69 -35.43
CA ASN A 257 -16.39 -24.42 -34.73
C ASN A 257 -17.41 -23.51 -35.42
N ASP A 258 -17.47 -23.47 -36.76
CA ASP A 258 -18.47 -22.73 -37.52
C ASP A 258 -19.87 -23.32 -37.33
N MET A 259 -19.94 -24.59 -36.94
CA MET A 259 -21.19 -25.23 -36.56
C MET A 259 -21.60 -24.92 -35.13
N ALA A 260 -20.69 -24.42 -34.28
CA ALA A 260 -20.99 -24.03 -32.90
C ALA A 260 -22.19 -23.10 -32.81
N LEU A 261 -23.33 -23.63 -32.34
CA LEU A 261 -24.45 -22.82 -31.86
C LEU A 261 -24.17 -22.43 -30.39
N ASP A 262 -24.93 -21.49 -29.83
CA ASP A 262 -24.75 -20.97 -28.46
C ASP A 262 -24.66 -22.06 -27.36
N ASP A 263 -25.14 -23.27 -27.64
CA ASP A 263 -25.23 -24.39 -26.68
C ASP A 263 -24.10 -25.42 -26.74
N PHE A 264 -23.11 -25.29 -27.64
CA PHE A 264 -21.98 -26.24 -27.68
C PHE A 264 -20.60 -25.60 -27.83
N THR A 265 -19.61 -26.31 -27.30
CA THR A 265 -18.21 -25.88 -27.29
C THR A 265 -17.33 -27.01 -27.80
N VAL A 266 -16.43 -26.69 -28.73
CA VAL A 266 -15.55 -27.65 -29.40
C VAL A 266 -14.14 -27.54 -28.83
N TYR A 267 -13.53 -28.70 -28.59
CA TYR A 267 -12.19 -28.83 -28.03
C TYR A 267 -11.36 -29.77 -28.91
N ARG A 268 -10.04 -29.53 -28.98
CA ARG A 268 -9.08 -30.49 -29.53
C ARG A 268 -8.33 -31.16 -28.38
N MET A 269 -8.42 -32.48 -28.29
CA MET A 269 -7.77 -33.25 -27.23
C MET A 269 -6.30 -33.53 -27.53
N GLY A 270 -5.95 -33.68 -28.81
CA GLY A 270 -4.60 -33.95 -29.29
C GLY A 270 -4.65 -34.87 -30.51
N GLY A 271 -3.60 -34.87 -31.33
CA GLY A 271 -3.58 -35.67 -32.56
C GLY A 271 -4.78 -35.37 -33.46
N ASP A 272 -5.60 -36.39 -33.69
CA ASP A 272 -6.85 -36.42 -34.44
C ASP A 272 -8.10 -36.58 -33.56
N GLU A 273 -7.99 -36.33 -32.26
CA GLU A 273 -9.10 -36.43 -31.31
C GLU A 273 -9.72 -35.04 -31.02
N PHE A 274 -11.04 -34.98 -31.10
CA PHE A 274 -11.84 -33.80 -30.76
C PHE A 274 -12.88 -34.16 -29.70
N ALA A 275 -13.31 -33.17 -28.95
CA ALA A 275 -14.41 -33.30 -28.01
C ALA A 275 -15.41 -32.16 -28.20
N VAL A 276 -16.69 -32.44 -27.94
CA VAL A 276 -17.75 -31.43 -27.94
C VAL A 276 -18.54 -31.56 -26.65
N ILE A 277 -18.71 -30.44 -25.95
CA ILE A 277 -19.64 -30.34 -24.82
C ILE A 277 -20.90 -29.67 -25.33
N ILE A 278 -22.06 -30.27 -25.05
CA ILE A 278 -23.39 -29.71 -25.35
C ILE A 278 -24.11 -29.46 -24.02
N ASN A 279 -24.61 -28.24 -23.83
CA ASN A 279 -25.32 -27.81 -22.61
C ASN A 279 -26.77 -28.36 -22.51
N THR A 280 -26.97 -29.62 -22.90
CA THR A 280 -28.25 -30.31 -22.84
C THR A 280 -28.04 -31.80 -22.62
N THR A 281 -29.09 -32.46 -22.14
CA THR A 281 -29.18 -33.92 -22.01
C THR A 281 -30.40 -34.46 -22.77
N ASP A 282 -30.98 -33.67 -23.67
CA ASP A 282 -32.08 -34.05 -24.55
C ASP A 282 -31.53 -34.90 -25.70
N GLU A 283 -31.96 -36.16 -25.76
CA GLU A 283 -31.52 -37.14 -26.76
C GLU A 283 -31.77 -36.68 -28.19
N ASN A 284 -32.84 -35.93 -28.46
CA ASN A 284 -33.13 -35.40 -29.79
C ASN A 284 -32.08 -34.37 -30.21
N LYS A 285 -31.71 -33.46 -29.31
CA LYS A 285 -30.68 -32.44 -29.55
C LYS A 285 -29.29 -33.06 -29.69
N ILE A 286 -28.99 -34.11 -28.91
CA ILE A 286 -27.72 -34.85 -29.01
C ILE A 286 -27.65 -35.57 -30.36
N THR A 287 -28.75 -36.18 -30.80
CA THR A 287 -28.85 -36.86 -32.10
C THR A 287 -28.69 -35.87 -33.26
N GLU A 288 -29.35 -34.72 -33.17
CA GLU A 288 -29.22 -33.62 -34.13
C GLU A 288 -27.77 -33.11 -34.20
N ALA A 289 -27.13 -32.85 -33.05
CA ALA A 289 -25.73 -32.44 -32.98
C ALA A 289 -24.78 -33.50 -33.56
N THR A 290 -25.04 -34.79 -33.32
CA THR A 290 -24.27 -35.90 -33.88
C THR A 290 -24.39 -35.97 -35.40
N HIS A 291 -25.61 -35.79 -35.93
CA HIS A 291 -25.84 -35.71 -37.37
C HIS A 291 -25.09 -34.53 -38.00
N HIS A 292 -25.18 -33.37 -37.36
CA HIS A 292 -24.46 -32.16 -37.73
C HIS A 292 -22.94 -32.37 -37.77
N VAL A 293 -22.36 -33.00 -36.75
CA VAL A 293 -20.95 -33.38 -36.76
C VAL A 293 -20.63 -34.25 -37.97
N HIS A 294 -21.46 -35.23 -38.32
CA HIS A 294 -21.20 -36.06 -39.50
C HIS A 294 -21.21 -35.28 -40.82
N VAL A 295 -22.09 -34.29 -40.96
CA VAL A 295 -22.17 -33.41 -42.15
C VAL A 295 -20.87 -32.62 -42.37
N VAL A 296 -20.11 -32.29 -41.33
CA VAL A 296 -18.77 -31.67 -41.46
C VAL A 296 -17.83 -32.47 -42.35
N PHE A 297 -17.92 -33.80 -42.24
CA PHE A 297 -17.04 -34.75 -42.90
C PHE A 297 -17.53 -35.17 -44.29
N GLU A 298 -18.76 -34.83 -44.68
CA GLU A 298 -19.29 -35.13 -46.01
C GLU A 298 -18.58 -34.32 -47.11
N LYS A 299 -18.11 -33.12 -46.79
CA LYS A 299 -17.33 -32.31 -47.73
C LYS A 299 -15.88 -32.80 -47.73
N PRO A 300 -15.30 -33.15 -48.90
CA PRO A 300 -13.91 -33.52 -48.97
C PRO A 300 -13.00 -32.41 -48.43
N ILE A 301 -11.87 -32.80 -47.87
CA ILE A 301 -10.85 -31.85 -47.41
C ILE A 301 -9.85 -31.67 -48.54
N LEU A 302 -9.66 -30.43 -48.96
CA LEU A 302 -8.61 -30.07 -49.89
C LEU A 302 -7.31 -29.89 -49.10
N ALA A 303 -6.43 -30.89 -49.16
CA ALA A 303 -5.10 -30.82 -48.58
C ALA A 303 -4.09 -31.00 -49.71
N SER A 304 -3.30 -29.96 -50.01
CA SER A 304 -2.27 -29.98 -51.05
C SER A 304 -2.80 -30.36 -52.45
N ASP A 305 -3.88 -29.69 -52.90
CA ASP A 305 -4.55 -29.90 -54.21
C ASP A 305 -5.16 -31.30 -54.45
N GLN A 306 -5.17 -32.17 -53.44
CA GLN A 306 -5.82 -33.47 -53.46
C GLN A 306 -6.99 -33.52 -52.47
N ALA A 307 -8.08 -34.18 -52.88
CA ALA A 307 -9.27 -34.36 -52.06
C ALA A 307 -9.13 -35.64 -51.23
N GLY A 308 -9.00 -35.49 -49.91
CA GLY A 308 -9.08 -36.60 -48.95
C GLY A 308 -10.50 -36.75 -48.40
N ALA A 309 -11.03 -37.97 -48.41
CA ALA A 309 -12.26 -38.30 -47.69
C ALA A 309 -11.91 -38.70 -46.24
N LEU A 310 -12.30 -37.87 -45.27
CA LEU A 310 -12.28 -38.24 -43.86
C LEU A 310 -13.68 -38.59 -43.39
N SER A 311 -13.77 -39.42 -42.36
CA SER A 311 -14.99 -39.58 -41.58
C SER A 311 -14.64 -39.52 -40.10
N THR A 312 -15.63 -39.59 -39.22
CA THR A 312 -15.38 -39.60 -37.77
C THR A 312 -16.13 -40.72 -37.09
N SER A 313 -15.49 -41.30 -36.09
CA SER A 313 -16.13 -42.18 -35.10
C SER A 313 -16.50 -41.31 -33.90
N LEU A 314 -17.72 -41.46 -33.39
CA LEU A 314 -18.26 -40.59 -32.35
C LEU A 314 -18.87 -41.41 -31.22
N GLY A 315 -18.59 -41.02 -29.99
CA GLY A 315 -19.24 -41.56 -28.79
C GLY A 315 -19.78 -40.45 -27.91
N ALA A 316 -21.07 -40.51 -27.58
CA ALA A 316 -21.74 -39.53 -26.72
C ALA A 316 -22.02 -40.13 -25.33
N ALA A 317 -21.92 -39.34 -24.27
CA ALA A 317 -22.38 -39.69 -22.92
C ALA A 317 -22.90 -38.45 -22.17
N SER A 318 -23.94 -38.60 -21.36
CA SER A 318 -24.64 -37.49 -20.69
C SER A 318 -24.43 -37.49 -19.17
N TYR A 319 -23.99 -36.37 -18.60
CA TYR A 319 -23.96 -36.17 -17.16
C TYR A 319 -25.25 -35.49 -16.67
N PRO A 320 -25.91 -35.97 -15.59
CA PRO A 320 -25.56 -37.13 -14.75
C PRO A 320 -26.25 -38.45 -15.17
N GLN A 321 -26.91 -38.51 -16.33
CA GLN A 321 -27.78 -39.62 -16.73
C GLN A 321 -27.03 -40.95 -16.95
N ASP A 322 -25.88 -40.87 -17.62
CA ASP A 322 -25.05 -42.02 -17.99
C ASP A 322 -23.93 -42.29 -16.97
N ALA A 323 -23.48 -41.26 -16.24
CA ALA A 323 -22.41 -41.33 -15.26
C ALA A 323 -22.55 -40.21 -14.22
N ASP A 324 -22.15 -40.49 -12.98
CA ASP A 324 -22.20 -39.56 -11.85
C ASP A 324 -20.87 -38.85 -11.54
N ASN A 325 -19.81 -39.19 -12.28
CA ASN A 325 -18.53 -38.48 -12.26
C ASN A 325 -17.90 -38.40 -13.66
N ILE A 326 -17.01 -37.41 -13.82
CA ILE A 326 -16.39 -37.09 -15.12
C ILE A 326 -15.53 -38.25 -15.66
N ASP A 327 -14.80 -38.97 -14.81
CA ASP A 327 -13.93 -40.07 -15.25
C ASP A 327 -14.73 -41.21 -15.89
N PHE A 328 -15.85 -41.61 -15.29
CA PHE A 328 -16.74 -42.61 -15.88
C PHE A 328 -17.44 -42.08 -17.13
N LEU A 329 -17.81 -40.79 -17.16
CA LEU A 329 -18.44 -40.17 -18.33
C LEU A 329 -17.52 -40.24 -19.56
N ILE A 330 -16.25 -39.82 -19.40
CA ILE A 330 -15.23 -39.86 -20.46
C ILE A 330 -15.01 -41.30 -20.92
N ASN A 331 -14.82 -42.24 -19.99
CA ASN A 331 -14.60 -43.65 -20.32
C ASN A 331 -15.79 -44.26 -21.07
N LEU A 332 -17.01 -43.88 -20.72
CA LEU A 332 -18.20 -44.35 -21.43
C LEU A 332 -18.32 -43.77 -22.83
N ALA A 333 -18.06 -42.46 -23.00
CA ALA A 333 -18.02 -41.83 -24.31
C ALA A 333 -16.95 -42.47 -25.20
N ASP A 334 -15.76 -42.72 -24.67
CA ASP A 334 -14.65 -43.36 -25.37
C ASP A 334 -15.00 -44.79 -25.81
N LYS A 335 -15.58 -45.60 -24.91
CA LYS A 335 -16.07 -46.94 -25.26
C LYS A 335 -17.13 -46.92 -26.37
N ARG A 336 -18.06 -45.96 -26.34
CA ARG A 336 -19.09 -45.79 -27.38
C ARG A 336 -18.46 -45.39 -28.71
N MET A 337 -17.48 -44.49 -28.70
CA MET A 337 -16.70 -44.07 -29.86
C MET A 337 -15.92 -45.25 -30.47
N TYR A 338 -15.18 -45.99 -29.64
CA TYR A 338 -14.42 -47.17 -30.05
C TYR A 338 -15.35 -48.22 -30.68
N LYS A 339 -16.49 -48.50 -30.07
CA LYS A 339 -17.48 -49.44 -30.62
C LYS A 339 -17.94 -49.02 -32.03
N MET A 340 -18.18 -47.74 -32.25
CA MET A 340 -18.54 -47.21 -33.57
C MET A 340 -17.41 -47.37 -34.59
N LYS A 341 -16.15 -47.14 -34.18
CA LYS A 341 -14.96 -47.25 -35.05
C LYS A 341 -14.77 -48.64 -35.66
N PHE A 342 -15.16 -49.70 -34.96
CA PHE A 342 -15.03 -51.10 -35.42
C PHE A 342 -16.34 -51.76 -35.89
N GLN A 343 -17.43 -50.99 -35.98
CA GLN A 343 -18.72 -51.47 -36.50
C GLN A 343 -18.91 -51.22 -38.01
N ARG A 344 -18.00 -50.50 -38.65
CA ARG A 344 -17.90 -50.29 -40.10
C ARG A 344 -16.69 -51.03 -40.63
#